data_AF-A0A0L1JHJ3-F1
#
_entry.id   AF-A0A0L1JHJ3-F1
#
_cell.length_a   1.000
_cell.length_b   1.000
_cell.length_c   1.000
_cell.angle_alpha   90.00
_cell.angle_beta   90.00
_cell.angle_gamma   90.00
#
_symmetry.space_group_name_H-M   'P 1'
#
loop_
_entity.id
_entity.type
_entity.pdbx_description
1 polymer ?
#
loop_
_entity_poly.entity_id
_entity_poly.type
_entity_poly.pdbx_seq_one_letter_code
_entity_poly.pdbx_strand_id
1 'polypeptide(L)'
;MSWFQGAQESARNEGYRDGKADALRELKSEQAREISNTRRACLEELLQEDPENIYYSSNDIRYFLACFYTADRNGDGRLTLKELCDIYKPKDEEAKKKLEADFEDAEVTGDQKINLAEFFILGLLGSDRKAGYKIARKVDE
;
A
#
# COMPACT_ATOMS: atom_id res chain seq x y z
N MET A 1 20.57 47.83 14.98
CA MET A 1 20.68 46.42 14.54
C MET A 1 22.05 46.25 13.92
N SER A 2 22.89 45.36 14.49
CA SER A 2 24.25 45.12 13.96
C SER A 2 24.16 44.40 12.62
N TRP A 3 24.93 44.84 11.63
CA TRP A 3 25.04 44.18 10.31
C TRP A 3 25.42 42.69 10.43
N PHE A 4 26.12 42.34 11.52
CA PHE A 4 26.51 40.98 11.85
C PHE A 4 25.31 40.08 12.26
N GLN A 5 24.33 40.63 12.99
CA GLN A 5 23.10 39.89 13.35
C GLN A 5 22.19 39.68 12.14
N GLY A 6 22.09 40.68 11.26
CA GLY A 6 21.30 40.56 10.03
C GLY A 6 21.85 39.51 9.06
N ALA A 7 23.19 39.42 8.92
CA ALA A 7 23.83 38.39 8.10
C ALA A 7 23.60 36.97 8.66
N GLN A 8 23.63 36.82 9.98
CA GLN A 8 23.45 35.53 10.65
C GLN A 8 21.98 35.05 10.62
N GLU A 9 21.00 35.96 10.74
CA GLU A 9 19.58 35.66 10.57
C GLU A 9 19.21 35.35 9.11
N SER A 10 19.77 36.09 8.15
CA SER A 10 19.57 35.82 6.71
C SER A 10 20.16 34.46 6.30
N ALA A 11 21.39 34.15 6.71
CA ALA A 11 22.00 32.85 6.44
C ALA A 11 21.23 31.68 7.10
N ARG A 12 20.67 31.89 8.30
CA ARG A 12 19.83 30.89 8.97
C ARG A 12 18.48 30.70 8.27
N ASN A 13 17.89 31.77 7.75
CA ASN A 13 16.63 31.72 6.99
C ASN A 13 16.82 31.13 5.59
N GLU A 14 17.94 31.40 4.91
CA GLU A 14 18.28 30.80 3.61
C GLU A 14 18.56 29.30 3.76
N GLY A 15 19.41 28.89 4.70
CA GLY A 15 19.67 27.47 4.96
C GLY A 15 18.43 26.68 5.39
N TYR A 16 17.50 27.30 6.14
CA TYR A 16 16.21 26.69 6.49
C TYR A 16 15.27 26.55 5.30
N ARG A 17 15.26 27.53 4.38
CA ARG A 17 14.44 27.49 3.15
C ARG A 17 14.98 26.45 2.17
N ASP A 18 16.30 26.37 2.01
CA ASP A 18 16.97 25.41 1.14
C ASP A 18 16.74 23.98 1.65
N GLY A 19 16.93 23.73 2.96
CA GLY A 19 16.65 22.42 3.55
C GLY A 19 15.20 21.96 3.43
N LYS A 20 14.23 22.90 3.49
CA LYS A 20 12.81 22.59 3.25
C LYS A 20 12.52 22.27 1.78
N ALA A 21 13.18 22.96 0.85
CA ALA A 21 13.02 22.72 -0.59
C ALA A 21 13.58 21.35 -0.99
N ASP A 22 14.74 20.97 -0.44
CA ASP A 22 15.36 19.67 -0.67
C ASP A 22 14.50 18.54 -0.10
N ALA A 23 14.06 18.64 1.16
CA ALA A 23 13.15 17.65 1.76
C ALA A 23 11.85 17.49 0.97
N LEU A 24 11.28 18.57 0.43
CA LEU A 24 10.08 18.50 -0.41
C LEU A 24 10.36 17.84 -1.77
N ARG A 25 11.54 18.06 -2.35
CA ARG A 25 11.95 17.42 -3.61
C ARG A 25 12.20 15.93 -3.39
N GLU A 26 12.86 15.56 -2.30
CA GLU A 26 13.06 14.18 -1.88
C GLU A 26 11.71 13.49 -1.68
N LEU A 27 10.80 14.06 -0.87
CA LEU A 27 9.45 13.53 -0.65
C LEU A 27 8.68 13.33 -1.96
N LYS A 28 8.73 14.30 -2.89
CA LYS A 28 8.09 14.17 -4.21
C LYS A 28 8.72 13.07 -5.05
N SER A 29 10.04 12.88 -4.97
CA SER A 29 10.74 11.82 -5.69
C SER A 29 10.46 10.44 -5.11
N GLU A 30 10.35 10.32 -3.78
CA GLU A 30 9.95 9.11 -3.08
C GLU A 30 8.51 8.76 -3.42
N GLN A 31 7.59 9.71 -3.31
CA GLN A 31 6.19 9.50 -3.69
C GLN A 31 6.04 9.13 -5.17
N ALA A 32 6.80 9.75 -6.07
CA ALA A 32 6.80 9.38 -7.49
C ALA A 32 7.35 7.96 -7.72
N ARG A 33 8.36 7.56 -6.95
CA ARG A 33 8.94 6.21 -7.00
C ARG A 33 7.99 5.17 -6.44
N GLU A 34 7.34 5.43 -5.30
CA GLU A 34 6.27 4.60 -4.74
C GLU A 34 5.17 4.39 -5.79
N ILE A 35 4.61 5.49 -6.32
CA ILE A 35 3.57 5.43 -7.36
C ILE A 35 4.06 4.63 -8.57
N SER A 36 5.31 4.80 -8.99
CA SER A 36 5.89 4.05 -10.10
C SER A 36 6.01 2.56 -9.79
N ASN A 37 6.41 2.18 -8.58
CA ASN A 37 6.58 0.79 -8.16
C ASN A 37 5.24 0.08 -8.01
N THR A 38 4.31 0.67 -7.25
CA THR A 38 2.95 0.14 -7.07
C THR A 38 2.27 -0.03 -8.42
N ARG A 39 2.34 0.99 -9.30
CA ARG A 39 1.73 0.93 -10.63
C ARG A 39 2.31 -0.18 -11.48
N ARG A 40 3.63 -0.37 -11.47
CA ARG A 40 4.30 -1.43 -12.23
C ARG A 40 3.86 -2.81 -11.74
N ALA A 41 3.94 -3.07 -10.45
CA ALA A 41 3.55 -4.36 -9.86
C ALA A 41 2.06 -4.67 -10.11
N CYS A 42 1.19 -3.69 -9.91
CA CYS A 42 -0.25 -3.87 -10.18
C CYS A 42 -0.52 -4.16 -11.65
N LEU A 43 0.17 -3.49 -12.58
CA LEU A 43 -0.01 -3.74 -14.01
C LEU A 43 0.51 -5.14 -14.40
N GLU A 44 1.64 -5.56 -13.86
CA GLU A 44 2.18 -6.92 -14.09
C GLU A 44 1.19 -8.00 -13.64
N GLU A 45 0.50 -7.79 -12.52
CA GLU A 45 -0.54 -8.69 -12.02
C GLU A 45 -1.82 -8.64 -12.86
N LEU A 46 -2.31 -7.44 -13.22
CA LEU A 46 -3.54 -7.28 -14.01
C LEU A 46 -3.42 -7.79 -15.45
N LEU A 47 -2.20 -7.88 -15.99
CA LEU A 47 -1.92 -8.41 -17.32
C LEU A 47 -1.74 -9.93 -17.34
N GLN A 48 -1.86 -10.61 -16.21
CA GLN A 48 -1.87 -12.07 -16.18
C GLN A 48 -3.15 -12.57 -16.86
N GLU A 49 -3.00 -13.44 -17.85
CA GLU A 49 -4.14 -14.12 -18.48
C GLU A 49 -4.42 -15.41 -17.73
N ASP A 50 -5.68 -15.65 -17.39
CA ASP A 50 -6.11 -16.94 -16.87
C ASP A 50 -6.66 -17.82 -18.01
N PRO A 51 -6.27 -19.11 -18.08
CA PRO A 51 -6.82 -20.00 -19.09
C PRO A 51 -8.30 -20.33 -18.86
N GLU A 52 -8.82 -20.11 -17.65
CA GLU A 52 -10.20 -20.36 -17.29
C GLU A 52 -10.99 -19.06 -17.15
N ASN A 53 -12.31 -19.16 -17.24
CA ASN A 53 -13.17 -18.02 -17.06
C ASN A 53 -13.41 -17.77 -15.56
N ILE A 54 -12.57 -16.91 -14.99
CA ILE A 54 -12.54 -16.59 -13.57
C ILE A 54 -13.42 -15.39 -13.23
N TYR A 55 -14.35 -15.55 -12.29
CA TYR A 55 -15.21 -14.48 -11.81
C TYR A 55 -15.14 -14.28 -10.30
N TYR A 56 -14.97 -13.02 -9.90
CA TYR A 56 -15.20 -12.59 -8.53
C TYR A 56 -16.65 -12.17 -8.35
N SER A 57 -17.30 -12.66 -7.31
CA SER A 57 -18.63 -12.18 -6.95
C SER A 57 -18.56 -10.70 -6.58
N SER A 58 -19.55 -9.92 -6.99
CA SER A 58 -19.68 -8.53 -6.54
C SER A 58 -19.74 -8.42 -5.01
N ASN A 59 -20.23 -9.45 -4.31
CA ASN A 59 -20.27 -9.46 -2.86
C ASN A 59 -18.89 -9.63 -2.25
N ASP A 60 -18.02 -10.46 -2.86
CA ASP A 60 -16.65 -10.63 -2.39
C ASP A 60 -15.86 -9.32 -2.60
N ILE A 61 -16.00 -8.71 -3.79
CA ILE A 61 -15.40 -7.40 -4.07
C ILE A 61 -15.85 -6.36 -3.04
N ARG A 62 -17.15 -6.26 -2.77
CA ARG A 62 -17.70 -5.33 -1.75
C ARG A 62 -17.18 -5.63 -0.35
N TYR A 63 -17.08 -6.91 0.01
CA TYR A 63 -16.58 -7.34 1.31
C TYR A 63 -15.13 -6.90 1.50
N PHE A 64 -14.23 -7.19 0.55
CA PHE A 64 -12.83 -6.80 0.65
C PHE A 64 -12.63 -5.28 0.69
N LEU A 65 -13.35 -4.55 -0.16
CA LEU A 65 -13.31 -3.08 -0.13
C LEU A 65 -13.82 -2.53 1.21
N ALA A 66 -14.89 -3.10 1.76
CA ALA A 66 -15.39 -2.71 3.08
C ALA A 66 -14.38 -3.03 4.19
N CYS A 67 -13.69 -4.18 4.13
CA CYS A 67 -12.61 -4.53 5.05
C CYS A 67 -11.49 -3.49 5.01
N PHE A 68 -11.06 -3.05 3.83
CA PHE A 68 -10.03 -2.02 3.69
C PHE A 68 -10.42 -0.73 4.43
N TYR A 69 -11.58 -0.16 4.09
CA TYR A 69 -12.02 1.10 4.70
C TYR A 69 -12.38 0.98 6.19
N THR A 70 -12.73 -0.23 6.67
CA THR A 70 -12.97 -0.46 8.10
C THR A 70 -11.65 -0.62 8.87
N ALA A 71 -10.62 -1.16 8.23
CA ALA A 71 -9.30 -1.32 8.81
C ALA A 71 -8.54 0.02 8.91
N ASP A 72 -8.71 0.91 7.92
CA ASP A 72 -8.09 2.24 7.87
C ASP A 72 -8.68 3.18 8.94
N ARG A 73 -8.23 3.00 10.19
CA ARG A 73 -8.76 3.74 11.34
C ARG A 73 -8.30 5.18 11.38
N ASN A 74 -7.10 5.43 10.88
CA ASN A 74 -6.51 6.76 10.91
C ASN A 74 -6.94 7.61 9.70
N GLY A 75 -7.44 6.97 8.62
CA GLY A 75 -8.00 7.62 7.45
C GLY A 75 -6.97 8.13 6.46
N ASP A 76 -5.73 7.64 6.50
CA ASP A 76 -4.65 8.05 5.58
C ASP A 76 -4.70 7.32 4.23
N GLY A 77 -5.66 6.40 4.05
CA GLY A 77 -5.83 5.62 2.84
C GLY A 77 -4.78 4.53 2.67
N ARG A 78 -4.05 4.18 3.73
CA ARG A 78 -3.08 3.08 3.77
C ARG A 78 -3.30 2.25 5.03
N LEU A 79 -3.02 0.95 4.96
CA LEU A 79 -3.18 0.05 6.10
C LEU A 79 -1.82 -0.36 6.64
N THR A 80 -1.64 -0.19 7.93
CA THR A 80 -0.55 -0.84 8.67
C THR A 80 -0.91 -2.29 9.00
N LEU A 81 0.10 -3.14 9.21
CA LEU A 81 -0.10 -4.51 9.72
C LEU A 81 -0.92 -4.52 11.02
N LYS A 82 -0.73 -3.52 11.88
CA LYS A 82 -1.50 -3.37 13.12
C LYS A 82 -3.00 -3.17 12.85
N GLU A 83 -3.35 -2.29 11.92
CA GLU A 83 -4.76 -2.04 11.54
C GLU A 83 -5.43 -3.29 10.97
N LEU A 84 -4.69 -4.08 10.18
CA LEU A 84 -5.15 -5.38 9.70
C LEU A 84 -5.33 -6.39 10.84
N CYS A 85 -4.36 -6.51 11.75
CA CYS A 85 -4.48 -7.41 12.90
C CYS A 85 -5.69 -7.06 13.77
N ASP A 86 -5.95 -5.77 13.93
CA ASP A 86 -7.06 -5.26 14.73
C ASP A 86 -8.44 -5.59 14.14
N ILE A 87 -8.57 -5.65 12.81
CA ILE A 87 -9.83 -6.04 12.14
C ILE A 87 -9.97 -7.56 12.00
N TYR A 88 -8.90 -8.26 11.60
CA TYR A 88 -8.94 -9.70 11.36
C TYR A 88 -8.89 -10.53 12.64
N LYS A 89 -8.34 -9.96 13.73
CA LYS A 89 -8.25 -10.59 15.07
C LYS A 89 -7.75 -12.04 14.97
N PRO A 90 -6.52 -12.26 14.48
CA PRO A 90 -5.96 -13.60 14.35
C PRO A 90 -6.08 -14.36 15.68
N LYS A 91 -6.56 -15.60 15.61
CA LYS A 91 -6.92 -16.40 16.80
C LYS A 91 -5.70 -17.02 17.49
N ASP A 92 -4.61 -17.16 16.76
CA ASP A 92 -3.35 -17.77 17.19
C ASP A 92 -2.17 -17.16 16.40
N GLU A 93 -0.96 -17.54 16.79
CA GLU A 93 0.28 -17.07 16.15
C GLU A 93 0.41 -17.52 14.70
N GLU A 94 -0.19 -18.64 14.31
CA GLU A 94 -0.12 -19.13 12.92
C GLU A 94 -0.97 -18.25 12.01
N ALA A 95 -2.19 -17.93 12.43
CA ALA A 95 -3.06 -16.98 11.73
C ALA A 95 -2.42 -15.59 11.62
N LYS A 96 -1.70 -15.17 12.67
CA LYS A 96 -0.98 -13.90 12.67
C LYS A 96 0.20 -13.92 11.68
N LYS A 97 1.03 -14.96 11.70
CA LYS A 97 2.13 -15.12 10.73
C LYS A 97 1.66 -15.18 9.29
N LYS A 98 0.52 -15.82 9.05
CA LYS A 98 -0.10 -15.82 7.73
C LYS A 98 -0.49 -14.42 7.28
N LEU A 99 -1.11 -13.64 8.18
CA LEU A 99 -1.47 -12.25 7.88
C LEU A 99 -0.22 -11.37 7.66
N GLU A 100 0.86 -11.60 8.42
CA GLU A 100 2.16 -10.97 8.22
C GLU A 100 2.75 -11.30 6.85
N ALA A 101 2.74 -12.57 6.45
CA ALA A 101 3.21 -12.99 5.13
C ALA A 101 2.36 -12.41 3.98
N ASP A 102 1.03 -12.44 4.12
CA ASP A 102 0.11 -11.86 3.12
C ASP A 102 0.32 -10.33 3.01
N PHE A 103 0.67 -9.66 4.11
CA PHE A 103 1.01 -8.24 4.12
C PHE A 103 2.34 -7.96 3.41
N GLU A 104 3.39 -8.70 3.76
CA GLU A 104 4.72 -8.57 3.16
C GLU A 104 4.70 -8.86 1.65
N ASP A 105 3.92 -9.84 1.20
CA ASP A 105 3.78 -10.18 -0.21
C ASP A 105 3.07 -9.09 -1.03
N ALA A 106 2.17 -8.32 -0.41
CA ALA A 106 1.43 -7.24 -1.07
C ALA A 106 2.17 -5.88 -1.03
N GLU A 107 3.05 -5.66 -0.05
CA GLU A 107 3.77 -4.40 0.17
C GLU A 107 4.99 -4.30 -0.75
N VAL A 108 4.88 -3.51 -1.83
CA VAL A 108 5.91 -3.43 -2.87
C VAL A 108 6.73 -2.13 -2.85
N THR A 109 6.43 -1.23 -1.92
CA THR A 109 7.04 0.10 -1.82
C THR A 109 8.13 0.21 -0.76
N GLY A 110 8.11 -0.67 0.25
CA GLY A 110 9.01 -0.67 1.40
C GLY A 110 8.58 0.28 2.52
N ASP A 111 7.38 0.85 2.48
CA ASP A 111 6.92 1.89 3.44
C ASP A 111 6.20 1.31 4.68
N GLN A 112 6.10 -0.02 4.76
CA GLN A 112 5.38 -0.76 5.81
C GLN A 112 3.88 -0.41 5.88
N LYS A 113 3.28 -0.01 4.76
CA LYS A 113 1.85 0.20 4.62
C LYS A 113 1.37 -0.33 3.28
N ILE A 114 0.12 -0.76 3.23
CA ILE A 114 -0.51 -1.15 1.97
C ILE A 114 -1.59 -0.15 1.58
N ASN A 115 -1.47 0.43 0.39
CA ASN A 115 -2.55 1.23 -0.18
C ASN A 115 -3.64 0.33 -0.79
N LEU A 116 -4.74 0.93 -1.26
CA LEU A 116 -5.86 0.18 -1.82
C LEU A 116 -5.48 -0.67 -3.05
N ALA A 117 -4.56 -0.19 -3.88
CA ALA A 117 -4.12 -0.93 -5.07
C ALA A 117 -3.32 -2.17 -4.67
N GLU A 118 -2.38 -2.04 -3.72
CA GLU A 118 -1.65 -3.18 -3.15
C GLU A 118 -2.58 -4.17 -2.48
N PHE A 119 -3.49 -3.70 -1.61
CA PHE A 119 -4.44 -4.55 -0.91
C PHE A 119 -5.33 -5.35 -1.87
N PHE A 120 -5.90 -4.70 -2.89
CA PHE A 120 -6.89 -5.33 -3.75
C PHE A 120 -6.25 -6.08 -4.93
N ILE A 121 -5.28 -5.50 -5.61
CA ILE A 121 -4.71 -6.12 -6.81
C ILE A 121 -3.67 -7.17 -6.41
N LEU A 122 -2.71 -6.82 -5.58
CA LEU A 122 -1.63 -7.74 -5.21
C LEU A 122 -2.10 -8.72 -4.12
N GLY A 123 -2.74 -8.19 -3.07
CA GLY A 123 -3.17 -8.94 -1.90
C GLY A 123 -4.39 -9.83 -2.11
N LEU A 124 -5.38 -9.40 -2.90
CA LEU A 124 -6.56 -10.22 -3.22
C LEU A 124 -6.40 -10.95 -4.55
N LEU A 125 -6.31 -10.25 -5.69
CA LEU A 125 -6.30 -10.91 -7.00
C LEU A 125 -5.04 -11.76 -7.18
N GLY A 126 -3.87 -11.19 -6.90
CA GLY A 126 -2.59 -11.89 -7.07
C GLY A 126 -2.42 -13.09 -6.14
N SER A 127 -2.73 -12.93 -4.86
CA SER A 127 -2.68 -14.04 -3.90
C SER A 127 -3.68 -15.15 -4.25
N ASP A 128 -4.91 -14.80 -4.64
CA ASP A 128 -5.92 -15.79 -5.00
C ASP A 128 -5.51 -16.57 -6.27
N ARG A 129 -4.99 -15.88 -7.30
CA ARG A 129 -4.43 -16.52 -8.50
C ARG A 129 -3.30 -17.48 -8.15
N LYS A 130 -2.30 -17.04 -7.39
CA LYS A 130 -1.17 -17.88 -6.95
C LYS A 130 -1.64 -19.09 -6.13
N ALA A 131 -2.75 -18.95 -5.42
CA ALA A 131 -3.38 -20.02 -4.64
C ALA A 131 -4.31 -20.94 -5.46
N GLY A 132 -4.47 -20.70 -6.77
CA GLY A 132 -5.32 -21.49 -7.66
C GLY A 132 -6.81 -21.13 -7.61
N TYR A 133 -7.14 -19.87 -7.31
CA TYR A 133 -8.50 -19.31 -7.25
C TYR A 133 -9.40 -20.00 -6.22
N LYS A 134 -9.11 -19.75 -4.95
CA LYS A 134 -9.92 -20.24 -3.82
C LYS A 134 -11.12 -19.34 -3.54
N ILE A 135 -11.04 -18.06 -3.92
CA ILE A 135 -12.07 -17.05 -3.70
C ILE A 135 -12.93 -16.91 -4.97
N ALA A 136 -12.28 -16.77 -6.12
CA ALA A 136 -12.99 -16.66 -7.38
C ALA A 136 -13.72 -17.96 -7.76
N ARG A 137 -14.72 -17.83 -8.63
CA ARG A 137 -15.42 -18.96 -9.24
C ARG A 137 -14.86 -19.23 -10.63
N LYS A 138 -14.54 -20.50 -10.86
CA LYS A 138 -14.22 -21.06 -12.17
C LYS A 138 -15.53 -21.47 -12.84
N VAL A 139 -15.75 -21.00 -14.06
CA VAL A 139 -16.90 -21.41 -14.87
C VAL A 139 -16.34 -22.10 -16.11
N ASP A 140 -16.60 -23.40 -16.23
CA ASP A 140 -16.33 -24.13 -17.47
C ASP A 140 -17.28 -23.60 -18.57
N GLU A 141 -16.74 -23.35 -19.76
CA GLU A 141 -17.54 -22.91 -20.94
C GLU A 141 -18.62 -23.93 -21.35
#